data_AF-A0A438DTD1-F1
#
_entry.id   AF-A0A438DTD1-F1
#
_cell.length_a   1.000
_cell.length_b   1.000
_cell.length_c   1.000
_cell.angle_alpha   90.00
_cell.angle_beta   90.00
_cell.angle_gamma   90.00
#
_symmetry.space_group_name_H-M   'P 1'
#
loop_
_entity.id
_entity.type
_entity.pdbx_description
1 polymer ?
#
loop_
_entity_poly.entity_id
_entity_poly.type
_entity_poly.pdbx_seq_one_letter_code
_entity_poly.pdbx_strand_id
1 'polypeptide(L)'
;MESIHKNKVCLKGGLSTPVGGGVNSLNVQLRKELDLYASLVNCCNLPGLPTRHNDVDIVVVRENTEGEYAGLEHEVVPGVVESLKVTSVWMPRELVEHKRK
;
A
#
# COMPACT_ATOMS: atom_id res chain seq x y z
N MET A 1 -13.00 8.05 -10.35
CA MET A 1 -13.60 6.82 -9.79
C MET A 1 -14.52 6.11 -10.78
N GLU A 2 -15.49 6.78 -11.40
CA GLU A 2 -16.44 6.13 -12.35
C GLU A 2 -15.76 5.28 -13.44
N SER A 3 -14.75 5.82 -14.11
CA SER A 3 -14.00 5.07 -15.15
C SER A 3 -13.35 3.79 -14.60
N ILE A 4 -12.77 3.85 -13.39
CA ILE A 4 -12.11 2.69 -12.77
C ILE A 4 -13.14 1.65 -12.36
N HIS A 5 -14.27 2.06 -11.78
CA HIS A 5 -15.35 1.13 -11.44
C HIS A 5 -15.99 0.47 -12.66
N LYS A 6 -16.08 1.19 -13.79
CA LYS A 6 -16.58 0.66 -15.06
C LYS A 6 -15.59 -0.35 -15.67
N ASN A 7 -14.32 0.01 -15.75
CA ASN A 7 -13.31 -0.75 -16.48
C ASN A 7 -12.65 -1.86 -15.64
N LYS A 8 -12.74 -1.78 -14.31
CA LYS A 8 -12.12 -2.70 -13.32
C LYS A 8 -10.59 -2.71 -13.31
N VAL A 9 -9.94 -2.13 -14.31
CA VAL A 9 -8.49 -2.00 -14.43
C VAL A 9 -8.11 -0.52 -14.57
N CYS A 10 -6.93 -0.18 -14.07
CA CYS A 10 -6.38 1.16 -14.15
C CYS A 10 -4.85 1.10 -14.23
N LEU A 11 -4.27 1.91 -15.13
CA LEU A 11 -2.85 2.20 -15.14
C LEU A 11 -2.64 3.62 -14.61
N LYS A 12 -1.80 3.77 -13.59
CA LYS A 12 -1.61 5.05 -12.90
C LYS A 12 -0.12 5.35 -12.67
N GLY A 13 0.28 6.59 -12.94
CA GLY A 13 1.65 7.07 -12.72
C GLY A 13 1.97 7.35 -11.25
N GLY A 14 3.11 8.01 -11.02
CA GLY A 14 3.45 8.55 -9.70
C GLY A 14 2.51 9.69 -9.32
N LEU A 15 1.85 9.61 -8.17
CA LEU A 15 1.03 10.69 -7.62
C LEU A 15 1.78 11.30 -6.42
N SER A 16 2.11 12.58 -6.52
CA SER A 16 2.80 13.31 -5.45
C SER A 16 1.88 13.47 -4.25
N THR A 17 2.42 13.27 -3.05
CA THR A 17 1.72 13.54 -1.78
C THR A 17 2.47 14.67 -1.09
N PRO A 18 1.81 15.82 -0.82
CA PRO A 18 2.45 16.91 -0.09
C PRO A 18 2.82 16.47 1.32
N VAL A 19 4.03 16.82 1.76
CA VAL A 19 4.55 16.53 3.10
C VAL A 19 4.21 17.72 4.01
N GLY A 20 3.55 17.49 5.14
CA GLY A 20 3.24 18.58 6.10
C GLY A 20 1.79 18.67 6.61
N GLY A 21 0.93 17.68 6.32
CA GLY A 21 -0.41 17.59 6.90
C GLY A 21 -1.51 18.32 6.09
N GLY A 22 -2.76 17.89 6.27
CA GLY A 22 -3.96 18.52 5.72
C GLY A 22 -4.70 17.75 4.63
N VAL A 23 -4.06 16.79 3.95
CA VAL A 23 -4.71 15.95 2.92
C VAL A 23 -4.22 14.50 2.98
N ASN A 24 -5.17 13.56 3.01
CA ASN A 24 -4.88 12.14 2.84
C ASN A 24 -4.28 11.89 1.45
N SER A 25 -3.24 11.04 1.37
CA SER A 25 -2.62 10.71 0.09
C SER A 25 -3.65 10.16 -0.90
N LEU A 26 -3.70 10.69 -2.12
CA LEU A 26 -4.54 10.16 -3.20
C LEU A 26 -4.26 8.67 -3.46
N ASN A 27 -3.02 8.22 -3.26
CA ASN A 27 -2.68 6.80 -3.38
C ASN A 27 -3.39 5.97 -2.30
N VAL A 28 -3.45 6.46 -1.06
CA VAL A 28 -4.13 5.76 0.06
C VAL A 28 -5.63 5.79 -0.13
N GLN A 29 -6.19 6.92 -0.56
CA GLN A 29 -7.62 7.04 -0.87
C GLN A 29 -8.05 6.04 -1.94
N LEU A 30 -7.33 5.98 -3.07
CA LEU A 30 -7.63 5.03 -4.14
C LEU A 30 -7.60 3.57 -3.68
N ARG A 31 -6.65 3.20 -2.82
CA ARG A 31 -6.54 1.83 -2.29
C ARG A 31 -7.72 1.47 -1.40
N LYS A 32 -8.13 2.40 -0.52
CA LYS A 32 -9.27 2.21 0.38
C LYS A 32 -10.60 2.19 -0.39
N GLU A 33 -10.81 3.12 -1.32
CA GLU A 33 -12.07 3.21 -2.09
C GLU A 33 -12.28 2.03 -3.06
N LEU A 34 -11.20 1.47 -3.59
CA LEU A 34 -11.26 0.34 -4.52
C LEU A 34 -11.03 -1.01 -3.85
N ASP A 35 -10.88 -1.03 -2.52
CA ASP A 35 -10.58 -2.24 -1.73
C ASP A 35 -9.38 -3.04 -2.27
N LEU A 36 -8.30 -2.34 -2.62
CA LEU A 36 -7.09 -2.94 -3.17
C LEU A 36 -6.19 -3.44 -2.04
N TYR A 37 -6.59 -4.55 -1.41
CA TYR A 37 -5.97 -5.10 -0.20
C TYR A 37 -4.53 -5.63 -0.39
N ALA A 38 -4.17 -6.09 -1.60
CA ALA A 38 -2.85 -6.64 -1.89
C ALA A 38 -2.06 -5.76 -2.87
N SER A 39 -0.82 -5.42 -2.49
CA SER A 39 0.16 -4.83 -3.39
C SER A 39 1.28 -5.83 -3.65
N LEU A 40 1.55 -6.10 -4.92
CA LEU A 40 2.61 -6.98 -5.38
C LEU A 40 3.74 -6.15 -5.98
N VAL A 41 4.98 -6.42 -5.56
CA VAL A 41 6.18 -5.81 -6.13
C VAL A 41 7.16 -6.91 -6.49
N ASN A 42 7.39 -7.09 -7.78
CA ASN A 42 8.39 -8.00 -8.30
C ASN A 42 9.75 -7.31 -8.30
N CYS A 43 10.68 -7.85 -7.54
CA CYS A 43 12.06 -7.43 -7.49
C CYS A 43 12.91 -8.52 -8.15
N CYS A 44 13.36 -8.27 -9.38
CA CYS A 44 14.25 -9.17 -10.09
C CYS A 44 15.44 -8.43 -10.69
N ASN A 45 16.57 -9.12 -10.87
CA ASN A 45 17.68 -8.56 -11.62
C ASN A 45 17.30 -8.38 -13.09
N LEU A 46 17.63 -7.21 -13.65
CA LEU A 46 17.44 -6.94 -15.08
C LEU A 46 18.67 -7.40 -15.87
N PRO A 47 18.51 -8.13 -16.99
CA PRO A 47 19.61 -8.52 -17.85
C PRO A 47 20.44 -7.30 -18.29
N GLY A 48 21.75 -7.36 -18.10
CA GLY A 48 22.67 -6.29 -18.49
C GLY A 48 22.78 -5.11 -17.52
N LEU A 49 22.04 -5.11 -16.41
CA LEU A 49 22.18 -4.10 -15.36
C LEU A 49 23.03 -4.64 -14.21
N PRO A 50 24.28 -4.17 -14.02
CA PRO A 50 25.11 -4.62 -12.91
C PRO A 50 24.51 -4.16 -11.58
N THR A 51 24.42 -5.07 -10.62
CA THR A 51 23.91 -4.79 -9.27
C THR A 51 24.80 -5.48 -8.24
N ARG A 52 24.67 -5.09 -6.97
CA ARG A 52 25.46 -5.68 -5.88
C ARG A 52 25.14 -7.16 -5.63
N HIS A 53 23.88 -7.56 -5.85
CA HIS A 53 23.37 -8.91 -5.56
C HIS A 53 22.87 -9.55 -6.85
N ASN A 54 23.32 -10.78 -7.12
CA ASN A 54 22.89 -11.57 -8.26
C ASN A 54 21.77 -12.54 -7.86
N ASP A 55 21.08 -13.08 -8.87
CA ASP A 55 20.03 -14.10 -8.72
C ASP A 55 18.88 -13.71 -7.77
N VAL A 56 18.53 -12.43 -7.77
CA VAL A 56 17.36 -11.89 -7.09
C VAL A 56 16.13 -12.21 -7.92
N ASP A 57 15.24 -13.00 -7.35
CA ASP A 57 13.88 -13.25 -7.83
C ASP A 57 12.93 -13.32 -6.63
N ILE A 58 12.37 -12.17 -6.26
CA ILE A 58 11.56 -12.01 -5.06
C ILE A 58 10.28 -11.25 -5.40
N VAL A 59 9.16 -11.73 -4.87
CA VAL A 59 7.89 -10.98 -4.88
C VAL A 59 7.56 -10.51 -3.46
N VAL A 60 7.53 -9.20 -3.27
CA VAL A 60 7.03 -8.59 -2.04
C VAL A 60 5.51 -8.50 -2.13
N VAL A 61 4.82 -9.17 -1.21
CA VAL A 61 3.38 -9.06 -1.05
C VAL A 61 3.10 -8.23 0.19
N ARG A 62 2.43 -7.10 0.00
CA ARG A 62 2.19 -6.10 1.03
C ARG A 62 0.70 -5.87 1.22
N GLU A 63 0.26 -5.86 2.48
CA GLU A 63 -1.09 -5.43 2.89
C GLU A 63 -1.22 -3.91 2.71
N ASN A 64 -2.37 -3.45 2.22
CA ASN A 64 -2.46 -2.16 1.55
C ASN A 64 -3.69 -1.31 1.92
N THR A 65 -4.57 -1.79 2.80
CA THR A 65 -5.79 -1.11 3.27
C THR A 65 -5.71 -0.69 4.74
N GLU A 66 -4.98 -1.42 5.59
CA GLU A 66 -4.87 -1.19 7.04
C GLU A 66 -3.41 -0.86 7.48
N GLY A 67 -3.05 -1.23 8.72
CA GLY A 67 -1.71 -1.10 9.28
C GLY A 67 -1.35 0.31 9.71
N GLU A 68 -0.10 0.72 9.48
CA GLU A 68 0.39 2.06 9.77
C GLU A 68 -0.31 3.14 8.90
N TYR A 69 -0.98 2.73 7.81
CA TYR A 69 -1.73 3.63 6.93
C TYR A 69 -3.21 3.79 7.31
N ALA A 70 -3.59 3.39 8.54
CA ALA A 70 -4.90 3.71 9.08
C ALA A 70 -5.17 5.23 9.05
N GLY A 71 -4.12 6.05 9.25
CA GLY A 71 -4.22 7.52 9.27
C GLY A 71 -4.97 8.04 10.50
N LEU A 72 -5.00 7.24 11.56
CA LEU A 72 -5.62 7.59 12.84
C LEU A 72 -4.53 8.15 13.74
N GLU A 73 -4.51 9.47 13.85
CA GLU A 73 -3.53 10.19 14.67
C GLU A 73 -4.25 11.22 15.54
N HIS A 74 -3.80 11.39 16.77
CA HIS A 74 -4.29 12.44 17.66
C HIS A 74 -3.20 12.91 18.62
N GLU A 75 -3.34 14.13 19.12
CA GLU A 75 -2.49 14.67 20.17
C GLU A 75 -3.17 14.45 21.52
N VAL A 76 -2.56 13.64 22.38
CA VAL A 76 -3.14 13.28 23.70
C VAL A 76 -3.02 14.45 24.67
N VAL A 77 -1.84 15.06 24.68
CA VAL A 77 -1.48 16.28 25.41
C VAL A 77 -0.51 17.09 24.55
N PRO A 78 -0.37 18.41 24.76
CA PRO A 78 0.53 19.24 23.97
C PRO A 78 1.95 18.64 23.87
N GLY A 79 2.37 18.33 22.64
CA GLY A 79 3.68 17.73 22.33
C GLY A 79 3.73 16.20 22.33
N VAL A 80 2.62 15.49 22.60
CA VAL A 80 2.55 14.02 22.59
C VAL A 80 1.53 13.56 21.56
N VAL A 81 2.03 13.04 20.45
CA VAL A 81 1.24 12.52 19.33
C VAL A 81 1.20 11.00 19.39
N GLU A 82 0.00 10.44 19.26
CA GLU A 82 -0.24 9.02 19.09
C GLU A 82 -0.68 8.73 17.66
N SER A 83 -0.08 7.71 17.04
CA SER A 83 -0.54 7.13 15.77
C SER A 83 -1.00 5.69 16.02
N LEU A 84 -2.24 5.38 15.64
CA LEU A 84 -2.84 4.09 15.88
C LEU A 84 -2.67 3.18 14.67
N LYS A 85 -1.97 2.07 14.88
CA LYS A 85 -1.92 0.97 13.93
C LYS A 85 -3.17 0.09 14.11
N VAL A 86 -3.88 -0.15 13.01
CA VAL A 86 -5.05 -1.04 13.00
C VAL A 86 -4.70 -2.32 12.24
N THR A 87 -5.09 -3.47 12.78
CA THR A 87 -4.94 -4.76 12.11
C THR A 87 -6.12 -5.66 12.44
N SER A 88 -6.93 -5.99 11.45
CA SER A 88 -8.02 -6.94 11.54
C SER A 88 -7.52 -8.37 11.24
N VAL A 89 -8.27 -9.38 11.70
CA VAL A 89 -7.94 -10.80 11.47
C VAL A 89 -8.25 -11.23 10.02
N TRP A 90 -9.17 -10.54 9.36
CA TRP A 90 -9.69 -10.89 8.04
C TRP A 90 -8.68 -10.62 6.93
N MET A 91 -8.04 -9.44 6.95
CA MET A 91 -7.11 -9.02 5.89
C MET A 91 -5.85 -9.91 5.78
N PRO A 92 -5.16 -10.29 6.87
CA PRO A 92 -4.05 -11.23 6.80
C PRO A 92 -4.45 -12.60 6.24
N ARG A 93 -5.68 -13.06 6.52
CA ARG A 93 -6.20 -14.33 5.98
C ARG A 93 -6.40 -14.25 4.48
N GLU A 94 -7.08 -13.23 3.98
CA GLU A 94 -7.31 -13.06 2.54
C GLU A 94 -6.00 -12.94 1.75
N LEU A 95 -5.03 -12.20 2.30
CA LEU A 95 -3.72 -12.04 1.67
C LEU A 95 -2.92 -13.36 1.64
N VAL A 96 -3.00 -14.18 2.69
CA VAL A 96 -2.39 -15.51 2.73
C VAL A 96 -3.10 -16.49 1.78
N GLU A 97 -4.42 -16.44 1.68
CA GLU A 97 -5.18 -17.26 0.73
C GLU A 97 -4.89 -16.89 -0.71
N HIS A 98 -4.69 -15.59 -1.00
CA HIS A 98 -4.28 -15.13 -2.33
C HIS A 98 -2.90 -15.66 -2.74
N LYS A 99 -1.96 -15.79 -1.79
CA LYS A 99 -0.64 -16.40 -2.07
C LYS A 99 -0.69 -17.89 -2.43
N ARG A 100 -1.79 -18.59 -2.09
CA ARG A 100 -1.94 -20.03 -2.33
C ARG A 100 -2.57 -20.37 -3.69
N LYS A 101 -3.11 -19.37 -4.39
CA LYS A 101 -3.65 -19.52 -5.75
C LYS A 101 -2.61 -19.10 -6.77
#